data_AF-A0A9P7JCI0-F1
#
_entry.id   AF-A0A9P7JCI0-F1
#
_cell.length_a   1.000
_cell.length_b   1.000
_cell.length_c   1.000
_cell.angle_alpha   90.00
_cell.angle_beta   90.00
_cell.angle_gamma   90.00
#
_symmetry.space_group_name_H-M   'P 1'
#
loop_
_entity.id
_entity.type
_entity.pdbx_description
1 polymer ?
#
loop_
_entity_poly.entity_id
_entity_poly.type
_entity_poly.pdbx_seq_one_letter_code
_entity_poly.pdbx_strand_id
1 'polypeptide(L)'
;NGLDAQKLNAQFATMTSNDSCTSGAQACVSGAFAQCIGSSWELTPCSSGLSCFALPLVTKAGTSLACDTQSDAEARFVAAGVQGG
;
A
#
# COMPACT_ATOMS: atom_id res chain seq x y z
N ASN A 1 -13.27 -3.97 1.91
CA ASN A 1 -12.29 -2.89 1.72
C ASN A 1 -11.31 -2.76 2.88
N GLY A 2 -11.74 -2.45 4.12
CA GLY A 2 -10.83 -2.27 5.26
C GLY A 2 -9.93 -3.50 5.52
N LEU A 3 -10.54 -4.67 5.72
CA LEU A 3 -9.80 -5.92 5.92
C LEU A 3 -8.91 -6.31 4.73
N ASP A 4 -9.32 -5.97 3.51
CA ASP A 4 -8.55 -6.27 2.29
C ASP A 4 -7.30 -5.39 2.22
N ALA A 5 -7.43 -4.10 2.57
CA ALA A 5 -6.31 -3.18 2.65
C ALA A 5 -5.32 -3.58 3.75
N GLN A 6 -5.80 -4.05 4.92
CA GLN A 6 -4.93 -4.58 5.97
C GLN A 6 -4.15 -5.81 5.51
N LYS A 7 -4.81 -6.75 4.80
CA LYS A 7 -4.13 -7.92 4.23
C LYS A 7 -3.04 -7.52 3.24
N LEU A 8 -3.31 -6.52 2.39
CA LEU A 8 -2.32 -5.99 1.46
C LEU A 8 -1.14 -5.35 2.19
N ASN A 9 -1.38 -4.50 3.19
CA ASN A 9 -0.30 -3.92 3.99
C ASN A 9 0.55 -4.99 4.69
N ALA A 10 -0.08 -6.02 5.24
CA ALA A 10 0.62 -7.15 5.86
C ALA A 10 1.49 -7.92 4.85
N GLN A 11 0.98 -8.14 3.63
CA GLN A 11 1.76 -8.76 2.55
C GLN A 11 2.95 -7.87 2.16
N PHE A 12 2.71 -6.59 1.95
CA PHE A 12 3.71 -5.58 1.57
C PHE A 12 4.83 -5.42 2.61
N ALA A 13 4.51 -5.55 3.89
CA ALA A 13 5.50 -5.52 4.97
C ALA A 13 6.52 -6.67 4.89
N THR A 14 6.19 -7.78 4.22
CA THR A 14 7.11 -8.91 4.00
C THR A 14 7.91 -8.81 2.70
N MET A 15 7.57 -7.87 1.83
CA MET A 15 8.17 -7.75 0.51
C MET A 15 9.45 -6.91 0.54
N THR A 16 10.35 -7.23 -0.39
CA THR A 16 11.60 -6.48 -0.61
C THR A 16 11.72 -6.08 -2.08
N SER A 17 12.58 -5.10 -2.37
CA SER A 17 12.86 -4.69 -3.76
C SER A 17 13.51 -5.79 -4.60
N ASN A 18 14.03 -6.84 -3.97
CA ASN A 18 14.68 -7.97 -4.65
C ASN A 18 13.69 -9.08 -5.04
N ASP A 19 12.44 -9.00 -4.59
CA ASP A 19 11.43 -10.00 -4.91
C ASP A 19 11.08 -9.92 -6.41
N SER A 20 10.92 -11.07 -7.05
CA SER A 20 10.40 -11.11 -8.42
C SER A 20 8.91 -10.74 -8.45
N CYS A 21 8.48 -10.05 -9.49
CA CYS A 21 7.10 -9.62 -9.63
C CYS A 21 6.53 -9.84 -11.02
N THR A 22 5.22 -9.69 -11.16
CA THR A 22 4.53 -9.74 -12.46
C THR A 22 4.39 -8.32 -13.01
N SER A 23 4.86 -8.11 -14.25
CA SER A 23 4.77 -6.82 -14.93
C SER A 23 3.39 -6.16 -14.79
N GLY A 24 3.38 -4.88 -14.39
CA GLY A 24 2.16 -4.12 -14.14
C GLY A 24 1.59 -4.26 -12.73
N ALA A 25 2.08 -5.19 -11.90
CA ALA A 25 1.74 -5.24 -10.49
C ALA A 25 2.21 -3.97 -9.76
N GLN A 26 1.50 -3.61 -8.71
CA GLN A 26 1.80 -2.45 -7.87
C GLN A 26 1.80 -2.89 -6.40
N ALA A 27 2.69 -2.32 -5.60
CA ALA A 27 2.84 -2.65 -4.19
C ALA A 27 3.35 -1.44 -3.40
N CYS A 28 3.35 -1.55 -2.07
CA CYS A 28 4.12 -0.67 -1.21
C CYS A 28 5.33 -1.46 -0.69
N VAL A 29 6.54 -1.18 -1.17
CA VAL A 29 7.74 -1.92 -0.75
C VAL A 29 8.62 -0.98 0.07
N SER A 30 8.90 -1.38 1.32
CA SER A 30 9.70 -0.57 2.25
C SER A 30 9.19 0.88 2.41
N GLY A 31 7.86 1.08 2.36
CA GLY A 31 7.23 2.40 2.46
C GLY A 31 7.26 3.25 1.19
N ALA A 32 7.89 2.77 0.12
CA ALA A 32 7.87 3.41 -1.20
C ALA A 32 6.76 2.81 -2.08
N PHE A 33 6.25 3.59 -3.02
CA PHE A 33 5.38 3.07 -4.06
C PHE A 33 6.20 2.24 -5.04
N ALA A 34 5.83 0.99 -5.26
CA ALA A 34 6.54 0.09 -6.15
C ALA A 34 5.67 -0.30 -7.34
N GLN A 35 6.24 -0.22 -8.54
CA GLN A 35 5.64 -0.73 -9.76
C GLN A 35 6.53 -1.81 -10.37
N CYS A 36 5.94 -2.93 -10.75
CA CYS A 36 6.68 -3.98 -11.43
C CYS A 36 6.86 -3.64 -12.90
N ILE A 37 8.11 -3.51 -13.35
CA ILE A 37 8.45 -3.36 -14.77
C ILE A 37 9.20 -4.62 -15.22
N GLY A 38 8.55 -5.42 -16.07
CA GLY A 38 9.05 -6.74 -16.43
C GLY A 38 8.92 -7.71 -15.26
N SER A 39 10.02 -8.00 -14.57
CA SER A 39 10.08 -8.91 -13.41
C SER A 39 10.69 -8.28 -12.15
N SER A 40 10.94 -6.96 -12.18
CA SER A 40 11.63 -6.23 -11.11
C SER A 40 10.79 -5.09 -10.58
N TRP A 41 10.93 -4.80 -9.29
CA TRP A 41 10.27 -3.67 -8.64
C TRP A 41 11.03 -2.37 -8.88
N GLU A 42 10.37 -1.38 -9.47
CA GLU A 42 10.83 0.00 -9.52
C GLU A 42 10.19 0.79 -8.38
N LEU A 43 11.00 1.29 -7.45
CA LEU A 43 10.55 1.98 -6.25
C LEU A 43 10.59 3.50 -6.46
N THR A 44 9.44 4.13 -6.27
CA THR A 44 9.30 5.59 -6.20
C THR A 44 9.07 5.98 -4.73
N PRO A 45 10.04 6.64 -4.08
CA PRO A 45 9.89 7.06 -2.69
C PRO A 45 8.78 8.10 -2.58
N CYS A 46 8.02 8.02 -1.49
CA CYS A 46 7.05 9.05 -1.13
C CYS A 46 7.77 10.33 -0.69
N SER A 47 7.09 11.48 -0.78
CA SER A 47 7.58 12.73 -0.21
C SER A 47 7.89 12.60 1.28
N SER A 48 8.74 13.48 1.80
CA SER A 48 9.15 13.47 3.21
C SER A 48 7.94 13.45 4.16
N GLY A 49 7.98 12.56 5.16
CA GLY A 49 6.91 12.38 6.14
C GLY A 49 5.75 11.50 5.68
N LEU A 50 5.78 11.00 4.44
CA LEU A 50 4.77 10.10 3.91
C LEU A 50 5.31 8.67 3.74
N SER A 51 4.42 7.70 3.71
CA SER A 51 4.71 6.31 3.33
C SER A 51 3.59 5.75 2.46
N CYS A 52 3.92 4.78 1.63
CA CYS A 52 2.96 4.07 0.79
C CYS A 52 2.12 3.12 1.64
N PHE A 53 0.80 3.22 1.50
CA PHE A 53 -0.16 2.33 2.14
C PHE A 53 -1.16 1.80 1.12
N ALA A 54 -1.62 0.57 1.33
CA ALA A 54 -2.90 0.12 0.80
C ALA A 54 -4.02 0.73 1.65
N LEU A 55 -4.89 1.51 1.03
CA LEU A 55 -5.98 2.22 1.69
C LEU A 55 -7.32 1.68 1.20
N PRO A 56 -8.33 1.54 2.08
CA PRO A 56 -9.67 1.15 1.66
C PRO A 56 -10.33 2.28 0.86
N LEU A 57 -10.97 1.93 -0.26
CA LEU A 57 -11.81 2.88 -0.98
C LEU A 57 -13.10 3.12 -0.19
N VAL A 58 -13.45 4.40 0.02
CA VAL A 58 -14.64 4.79 0.82
C VAL A 58 -15.93 4.88 -0.01
N THR A 59 -15.81 5.12 -1.32
CA THR A 59 -16.97 5.33 -2.21
C THR A 59 -17.22 4.18 -3.19
N LYS A 60 -16.32 3.19 -3.26
CA LYS A 60 -16.40 2.04 -4.16
C LYS A 60 -15.75 0.80 -3.52
N ALA A 61 -16.09 -0.39 -4.01
CA ALA A 61 -15.42 -1.62 -3.61
C ALA A 61 -13.94 -1.60 -4.03
N GLY A 62 -13.05 -2.11 -3.19
CA GLY A 62 -11.62 -2.26 -3.46
C GLY A 62 -10.71 -1.43 -2.55
N THR A 63 -9.45 -1.38 -2.94
CA THR A 63 -8.35 -0.69 -2.26
C THR A 63 -7.57 0.15 -3.27
N SER A 64 -6.78 1.11 -2.78
CA SER A 64 -5.86 1.92 -3.59
C SER A 64 -4.53 2.05 -2.89
N LEU A 65 -3.44 2.15 -3.65
CA LEU A 65 -2.13 2.46 -3.09
C LEU A 65 -1.88 3.97 -3.15
N ALA A 66 -1.49 4.56 -2.04
CA ALA A 66 -1.17 5.99 -1.99
C ALA A 66 -0.11 6.29 -0.94
N CYS A 67 0.69 7.32 -1.21
CA CYS A 67 1.56 7.92 -0.21
C CYS A 67 0.72 8.79 0.73
N ASP A 68 0.76 8.50 2.02
CA ASP A 68 0.03 9.26 3.03
C ASP A 68 0.79 9.29 4.37
N THR A 69 0.24 9.99 5.35
CA THR A 69 0.72 9.89 6.74
C THR A 69 0.14 8.64 7.41
N GLN A 70 0.87 8.07 8.36
CA GLN A 70 0.37 6.97 9.18
C GLN A 70 -0.97 7.30 9.85
N SER A 71 -1.10 8.52 10.39
CA SER A 71 -2.32 8.99 11.06
C SER A 71 -3.52 9.06 10.12
N ASP A 72 -3.34 9.52 8.88
CA ASP A 72 -4.45 9.58 7.92
C ASP A 72 -4.83 8.19 7.41
N ALA A 73 -3.84 7.33 7.17
CA ALA A 73 -4.08 5.93 6.82
C ALA A 73 -4.95 5.24 7.89
N GLU A 74 -4.56 5.34 9.16
CA GLU A 74 -5.31 4.80 10.30
C GLU A 74 -6.73 5.38 10.39
N ALA A 75 -6.90 6.69 10.20
CA ALA A 75 -8.21 7.32 10.21
C ALA A 75 -9.13 6.75 9.12
N ARG A 76 -8.60 6.44 7.93
CA ARG A 76 -9.37 5.81 6.84
C ARG A 76 -9.73 4.35 7.16
N PHE A 77 -8.87 3.61 7.83
CA PHE A 77 -9.19 2.26 8.30
C PHE A 77 -10.31 2.28 9.35
N VAL A 78 -10.24 3.20 10.32
CA VAL A 78 -11.31 3.42 11.30
C VAL A 78 -12.61 3.81 10.62
N ALA A 79 -12.57 4.72 9.64
CA ALA A 79 -13.74 5.11 8.85
C ALA A 79 -14.33 3.95 8.02
N ALA A 80 -13.48 2.99 7.62
CA ALA A 80 -13.89 1.75 6.96
C ALA A 80 -14.42 0.67 7.93
N GLY A 81 -14.52 0.97 9.23
CA GLY A 81 -15.07 0.09 10.26
C GLY A 81 -14.10 -0.99 10.75
N VAL A 82 -12.80 -0.83 10.53
CA VAL A 82 -11.75 -1.73 11.04
C VAL A 82 -10.76 -0.98 11.92
N GLN A 83 -10.09 -1.68 12.83
CA GLN A 83 -9.07 -1.08 13.71
C GLN A 83 -7.67 -1.35 13.17
N GLY A 84 -6.85 -0.30 13.08
CA GLY A 84 -5.45 -0.37 12.63
C GLY A 84 -5.30 -0.43 11.10
N GLY A 85 -4.10 -0.09 10.62
CA GLY A 85 -3.75 -0.02 9.20
C GLY A 85 -2.41 -0.66 8.90
#